data_AF-A0A6J4M0L9-F1
#
_entry.id   AF-A0A6J4M0L9-F1
#
_cell.length_a   1.000
_cell.length_b   1.000
_cell.length_c   1.000
_cell.angle_alpha   90.00
_cell.angle_beta   90.00
_cell.angle_gamma   90.00
#
_symmetry.space_group_name_H-M   'P 1'
#
loop_
_entity.id
_entity.type
_entity.pdbx_description
1 polymer ?
#
loop_
_entity_poly.entity_id
_entity_poly.type
_entity_poly.pdbx_seq_one_letter_code
_entity_poly.pdbx_strand_id
1 'polypeptide(L)'
;MARPEAACVGSTAGFANGQIPADVLCPLWGTSGQMLRADAAAAFNALSVKYAETFSSPICVTDSYRSYDEQVAVRILKPTLAAVPGTSNHGWGVALDLCDGIQTFGTPQHAWMQQNAMAFGWFHPSWAQAGGSKPEAWHWEFAG
;
A
#
# COMPACT_ATOMS: atom_id res chain seq x y z
N MET A 1 15.39 16.36 -8.21
CA MET A 1 14.24 15.47 -8.49
C MET A 1 14.80 14.21 -9.12
N ALA A 2 14.68 13.06 -8.46
CA ALA A 2 15.12 11.79 -9.04
C ALA A 2 14.22 11.48 -10.25
N ARG A 3 14.85 11.09 -11.37
CA ARG A 3 14.13 10.62 -12.57
C ARG A 3 13.29 9.40 -12.19
N PRO A 4 12.14 9.15 -12.86
CA PRO A 4 11.47 7.87 -12.73
C PRO A 4 12.49 6.76 -13.02
N GLU A 5 12.68 5.90 -12.04
CA GLU A 5 13.53 4.71 -12.13
C GLU A 5 13.12 3.93 -13.38
N ALA A 6 14.08 3.28 -14.05
CA ALA A 6 13.78 2.36 -15.14
C ALA A 6 12.63 1.43 -14.70
N ALA A 7 11.68 1.15 -15.61
CA ALA A 7 10.47 0.39 -15.28
C ALA A 7 10.88 -0.90 -14.56
N CYS A 8 10.59 -0.96 -13.26
CA CYS A 8 10.82 -2.16 -12.48
C CYS A 8 9.78 -3.20 -12.92
N VAL A 9 10.27 -4.36 -13.37
CA VAL A 9 9.47 -5.39 -14.07
C VAL A 9 9.59 -6.77 -13.42
N GLY A 10 9.85 -6.82 -12.11
CA GLY A 10 9.91 -8.07 -11.36
C GLY A 10 8.57 -8.82 -11.39
N SER A 11 8.63 -10.15 -11.50
CA SER A 11 7.45 -11.01 -11.46
C SER A 11 7.36 -11.72 -10.12
N THR A 12 6.18 -11.67 -9.49
CA THR A 12 5.88 -12.36 -8.24
C THR A 12 5.17 -13.69 -8.46
N ALA A 13 5.07 -14.15 -9.70
CA ALA A 13 4.40 -15.41 -10.04
C ALA A 13 5.12 -16.61 -9.40
N GLY A 14 4.35 -17.48 -8.74
CA GLY A 14 4.87 -18.70 -8.12
C GLY A 14 5.29 -18.54 -6.65
N PHE A 15 5.32 -17.33 -6.10
CA PHE A 15 5.54 -17.11 -4.68
C PHE A 15 4.24 -17.20 -3.87
N ALA A 16 4.35 -17.61 -2.60
CA ALA A 16 3.26 -17.58 -1.65
C ALA A 16 3.16 -16.22 -0.93
N ASN A 17 2.03 -15.99 -0.27
CA ASN A 17 1.80 -14.79 0.54
C ASN A 17 2.91 -14.59 1.59
N GLY A 18 3.58 -13.45 1.55
CA GLY A 18 4.69 -13.10 2.44
C GLY A 18 6.01 -13.82 2.13
N GLN A 19 6.11 -14.50 0.98
CA GLN A 19 7.31 -15.22 0.53
C GLN A 19 7.84 -14.70 -0.81
N ILE A 20 7.59 -13.43 -1.11
CA ILE A 20 8.10 -12.75 -2.29
C ILE A 20 9.51 -12.20 -1.98
N PRO A 21 10.54 -12.58 -2.76
CA PRO A 21 11.89 -12.03 -2.63
C PRO A 21 11.93 -10.53 -2.90
N ALA A 22 12.78 -9.80 -2.17
CA ALA A 22 12.88 -8.35 -2.32
C ALA A 22 13.42 -7.91 -3.69
N ASP A 23 14.21 -8.75 -4.37
CA ASP A 23 14.80 -8.48 -5.68
C ASP A 23 13.79 -8.54 -6.85
N VAL A 24 12.59 -9.10 -6.62
CA VAL A 24 11.48 -9.07 -7.58
C VAL A 24 10.39 -8.04 -7.23
N LEU A 25 10.55 -7.32 -6.11
CA LEU A 25 9.70 -6.20 -5.74
C LEU A 25 10.26 -4.88 -6.28
N CYS A 26 9.42 -3.87 -6.32
CA CYS A 26 9.71 -2.57 -6.91
C CYS A 26 9.59 -1.44 -5.89
N PRO A 27 10.56 -0.49 -5.86
CA PRO A 27 10.54 0.63 -4.93
C PRO A 27 9.43 1.62 -5.24
N LEU A 28 8.94 2.29 -4.20
CA LEU A 28 7.92 3.32 -4.31
C LEU A 28 8.54 4.72 -4.29
N TRP A 29 8.18 5.51 -5.30
CA TRP A 29 8.62 6.89 -5.44
C TRP A 29 8.20 7.74 -4.24
N GLY A 30 9.14 8.54 -3.73
CA GLY A 30 8.89 9.43 -2.59
C GLY A 30 8.89 8.73 -1.22
N THR A 31 9.27 7.46 -1.16
CA THR A 31 9.37 6.67 0.08
C THR A 31 10.78 6.11 0.26
N SER A 32 11.11 5.65 1.47
CA SER A 32 12.35 4.92 1.75
C SER A 32 12.03 3.50 2.19
N GLY A 33 12.52 2.50 1.45
CA GLY A 33 12.42 1.09 1.82
C GLY A 33 11.05 0.43 1.60
N GLN A 34 10.05 1.15 1.09
CA GLN A 34 8.74 0.59 0.76
C GLN A 34 8.76 -0.01 -0.64
N MET A 35 8.17 -1.20 -0.78
CA MET A 35 8.25 -2.00 -1.99
C MET A 35 6.91 -2.67 -2.27
N LEU A 36 6.53 -2.81 -3.55
CA LEU A 36 5.33 -3.51 -3.99
C LEU A 36 5.62 -4.42 -5.20
N ARG A 37 4.64 -5.25 -5.57
CA ARG A 37 4.63 -5.91 -6.89
C ARG A 37 4.68 -4.84 -7.99
N ALA A 38 5.29 -5.16 -9.13
CA ALA A 38 5.64 -4.19 -10.17
C ALA A 38 4.49 -3.31 -10.69
N ASP A 39 3.34 -3.91 -10.97
CA ASP A 39 2.12 -3.22 -11.42
C ASP A 39 1.54 -2.30 -10.34
N ALA A 40 1.45 -2.78 -9.10
CA ALA A 40 1.01 -2.01 -7.95
C ALA A 40 1.96 -0.84 -7.67
N ALA A 41 3.27 -1.06 -7.75
CA ALA A 41 4.28 0.00 -7.61
C ALA A 41 4.14 1.08 -8.69
N ALA A 42 3.98 0.69 -9.95
CA ALA A 42 3.79 1.62 -11.06
C ALA A 42 2.51 2.45 -10.87
N ALA A 43 1.40 1.79 -10.51
CA ALA A 43 0.13 2.43 -10.21
C ALA A 43 0.23 3.41 -9.03
N PHE A 44 0.86 2.99 -7.93
CA PHE A 44 1.08 3.83 -6.75
C PHE A 44 1.94 5.05 -7.08
N ASN A 45 3.02 4.88 -7.85
CA ASN A 45 3.89 5.98 -8.22
C ASN A 45 3.14 7.03 -9.04
N ALA A 46 2.29 6.62 -9.97
CA ALA A 46 1.43 7.52 -10.73
C ALA A 46 0.41 8.26 -9.83
N LEU A 47 -0.21 7.53 -8.89
CA LEU A 47 -1.13 8.10 -7.89
C LEU A 47 -0.42 9.13 -6.99
N SER A 48 0.78 8.79 -6.50
CA SER A 48 1.57 9.63 -5.60
C SER A 48 2.06 10.91 -6.27
N VAL A 49 2.44 10.84 -7.56
CA VAL A 49 2.73 12.03 -8.37
C VAL A 49 1.49 12.93 -8.49
N LYS A 50 0.31 12.36 -8.78
CA LYS A 50 -0.94 13.12 -8.89
C LYS A 50 -1.35 13.75 -7.56
N TYR A 51 -1.14 13.04 -6.46
CA TYR A 51 -1.38 13.54 -5.10
C TYR A 51 -0.46 14.73 -4.78
N ALA A 52 0.82 14.66 -5.17
CA ALA A 52 1.79 15.73 -4.95
C ALA A 52 1.44 17.03 -5.70
N GLU A 53 0.71 16.97 -6.82
CA GLU A 53 0.18 18.18 -7.49
C GLU A 53 -0.81 18.95 -6.59
N THR A 54 -1.51 18.26 -5.68
CA THR A 54 -2.50 18.87 -4.77
C THR A 54 -1.88 19.26 -3.44
N PHE A 55 -1.04 18.39 -2.86
CA PHE A 55 -0.54 18.52 -1.48
C PHE A 55 0.95 18.89 -1.40
N SER A 56 1.61 19.12 -2.54
CA SER A 56 3.03 19.49 -2.62
C SER A 56 4.01 18.49 -1.97
N SER A 57 3.56 17.26 -1.69
CA SER A 57 4.36 16.18 -1.11
C SER A 57 3.89 14.83 -1.67
N PRO A 58 4.78 13.84 -1.85
CA PRO A 58 4.37 12.48 -2.19
C PRO A 58 3.49 11.88 -1.10
N ILE A 59 2.78 10.80 -1.43
CA ILE A 59 2.02 10.03 -0.44
C ILE A 59 2.99 9.41 0.58
N CYS A 60 2.73 9.65 1.85
CA CYS A 60 3.42 9.04 2.97
C CYS A 60 2.98 7.58 3.15
N VAL A 61 3.93 6.65 3.27
CA VAL A 61 3.69 5.20 3.43
C VAL A 61 4.38 4.71 4.70
N THR A 62 3.62 4.09 5.61
CA THR A 62 4.17 3.42 6.80
C THR A 62 4.43 1.93 6.58
N ASP A 63 3.61 1.27 5.77
CA ASP A 63 3.70 -0.17 5.52
C ASP A 63 3.27 -0.51 4.08
N SER A 64 3.90 -1.52 3.48
CA SER A 64 3.69 -1.96 2.09
C SER A 64 3.80 -3.49 1.99
N TYR A 65 4.75 -4.05 1.25
CA TYR A 65 5.00 -5.49 1.31
C TYR A 65 5.43 -5.92 2.72
N ARG A 66 4.81 -6.98 3.23
CA ARG A 66 5.14 -7.59 4.53
C ARG A 66 5.43 -9.08 4.34
N SER A 67 6.60 -9.52 4.75
CA SER A 67 6.98 -10.93 4.73
C SER A 67 6.15 -11.77 5.71
N TYR A 68 6.19 -13.08 5.55
CA TYR A 68 5.49 -14.02 6.43
C TYR A 68 5.93 -13.87 7.89
N ASP A 69 7.24 -13.78 8.14
CA ASP A 69 7.80 -13.65 9.49
C ASP A 69 7.42 -12.33 10.14
N GLU A 70 7.41 -11.23 9.38
CA GLU A 70 6.90 -9.95 9.86
C GLU A 70 5.40 -10.02 10.16
N GLN A 71 4.61 -10.71 9.33
CA GLN A 71 3.19 -10.91 9.60
C GLN A 71 2.96 -11.75 10.88
N VAL A 72 3.78 -12.76 11.14
CA VAL A 72 3.77 -13.51 12.41
C VAL A 72 4.06 -12.57 13.59
N ALA A 73 5.11 -11.76 13.50
CA ALA A 73 5.47 -10.82 14.55
C ALA A 73 4.36 -9.80 14.83
N VAL A 74 3.78 -9.21 13.78
CA VAL A 74 2.66 -8.26 13.90
C VAL A 74 1.41 -8.95 14.46
N ARG A 75 1.14 -10.21 14.12
CA ARG A 75 0.00 -10.97 14.67
C ARG A 75 0.15 -11.31 16.14
N ILE A 76 1.38 -11.53 16.62
CA ILE A 76 1.68 -11.71 18.05
C ILE A 76 1.41 -10.40 18.79
N LEU A 77 1.88 -9.27 18.25
CA LEU A 77 1.74 -7.96 18.89
C LEU A 77 0.31 -7.40 18.83
N LYS A 78 -0.41 -7.66 17.75
CA LYS A 78 -1.73 -7.08 17.46
C LYS A 78 -2.74 -8.15 17.06
N PRO A 79 -3.09 -9.07 17.97
CA PRO A 79 -3.81 -10.29 17.62
C PRO A 79 -5.22 -10.07 17.07
N THR A 80 -5.86 -8.94 17.35
CA THR A 80 -7.20 -8.61 16.85
C THR A 80 -7.18 -7.72 15.61
N LEU A 81 -6.04 -7.10 15.29
CA LEU A 81 -5.91 -6.18 14.16
C LEU A 81 -5.17 -6.81 12.98
N ALA A 82 -4.22 -7.69 13.23
CA ALA A 82 -3.43 -8.30 12.17
C ALA A 82 -4.17 -9.48 11.53
N ALA A 83 -4.08 -9.58 10.21
CA ALA A 83 -4.51 -10.78 9.49
C ALA A 83 -3.73 -12.02 9.96
N VAL A 84 -4.32 -13.20 9.73
CA VAL A 84 -3.63 -14.48 9.94
C VAL A 84 -2.40 -14.53 9.00
N PRO A 85 -1.23 -14.99 9.47
CA PRO A 85 -0.06 -15.14 8.60
C PRO A 85 -0.36 -15.95 7.35
N GLY A 86 0.06 -15.44 6.19
CA GLY A 86 -0.25 -16.02 4.88
C GLY A 86 -1.58 -15.57 4.26
N THR A 87 -2.36 -14.72 4.92
CA THR A 87 -3.65 -14.23 4.40
C THR A 87 -3.72 -12.70 4.28
N SER A 88 -2.62 -11.97 4.50
CA SER A 88 -2.62 -10.50 4.44
C SER A 88 -2.39 -10.01 3.02
N ASN A 89 -3.14 -9.01 2.55
CA ASN A 89 -2.85 -8.40 1.24
C ASN A 89 -1.47 -7.71 1.17
N HIS A 90 -0.88 -7.32 2.31
CA HIS A 90 0.52 -6.88 2.36
C HIS A 90 1.48 -7.97 1.88
N GLY A 91 1.20 -9.24 2.19
CA GLY A 91 2.03 -10.37 1.76
C GLY A 91 1.99 -10.65 0.25
N TRP A 92 1.08 -10.02 -0.48
CA TRP A 92 1.02 -10.09 -1.94
C TRP A 92 1.67 -8.88 -2.62
N GLY A 93 2.13 -7.88 -1.86
CA GLY A 93 2.69 -6.65 -2.41
C GLY A 93 1.64 -5.80 -3.13
N VAL A 94 0.39 -5.82 -2.65
CA VAL A 94 -0.78 -5.12 -3.24
C VAL A 94 -1.56 -4.31 -2.20
N ALA A 95 -0.99 -4.06 -1.03
CA ALA A 95 -1.60 -3.27 0.02
C ALA A 95 -0.63 -2.23 0.59
N LEU A 96 -1.19 -1.14 1.10
CA LEU A 96 -0.46 -0.03 1.70
C LEU A 96 -1.17 0.45 2.97
N ASP A 97 -0.38 0.81 3.97
CA ASP A 97 -0.83 1.63 5.10
C ASP A 97 -0.22 3.04 4.95
N LEU A 98 -1.08 4.05 4.81
CA LEU A 98 -0.72 5.43 4.43
C LEU A 98 -0.78 6.42 5.60
N CYS A 99 0.00 7.51 5.55
CA CYS A 99 0.15 8.52 6.62
C CYS A 99 -0.12 9.97 6.17
N ASP A 100 0.28 10.95 6.99
CA ASP A 100 0.18 12.41 6.74
C ASP A 100 -1.21 12.96 6.39
N GLY A 101 -2.22 12.40 7.07
CA GLY A 101 -3.61 12.79 6.99
C GLY A 101 -4.47 11.69 6.36
N ILE A 102 -3.91 10.86 5.48
CA ILE A 102 -4.66 9.76 4.85
C ILE A 102 -5.12 8.74 5.88
N GLN A 103 -4.37 8.49 6.95
CA GLN A 103 -4.74 7.59 8.06
C GLN A 103 -5.92 8.06 8.92
N THR A 104 -6.54 9.20 8.62
CA THR A 104 -7.60 9.78 9.44
C THR A 104 -8.81 10.11 8.58
N PHE A 105 -9.95 9.50 8.91
CA PHE A 105 -11.22 9.77 8.23
C PHE A 105 -11.57 11.26 8.26
N GLY A 106 -12.07 11.78 7.13
CA GLY A 106 -12.57 13.15 7.03
C GLY A 106 -11.51 14.22 6.80
N THR A 107 -10.21 13.88 6.80
CA THR A 107 -9.17 14.83 6.37
C THR A 107 -9.29 15.13 4.88
N PRO A 108 -8.79 16.30 4.42
CA PRO A 108 -8.70 16.58 2.98
C PRO A 108 -7.93 15.52 2.20
N GLN A 109 -6.86 14.97 2.79
CA GLN A 109 -6.02 13.93 2.18
C GLN A 109 -6.78 12.62 2.00
N HIS A 110 -7.46 12.13 3.05
CA HIS A 110 -8.28 10.91 2.94
C HIS A 110 -9.44 11.11 1.95
N ALA A 111 -10.12 12.27 2.00
CA ALA A 111 -11.20 12.58 1.07
C ALA A 111 -10.73 12.62 -0.38
N TRP A 112 -9.53 13.16 -0.63
CA TRP A 112 -8.91 13.15 -1.95
C TRP A 112 -8.62 11.74 -2.43
N MET A 113 -8.06 10.88 -1.57
CA MET A 113 -7.82 9.47 -1.92
C MET A 113 -9.11 8.75 -2.29
N GLN A 114 -10.19 8.95 -1.52
CA GLN A 114 -11.50 8.36 -1.81
C GLN A 114 -12.05 8.74 -3.19
N GLN A 115 -11.71 9.93 -3.69
CA GLN A 115 -12.19 10.44 -4.97
C GLN A 115 -11.29 10.04 -6.15
N ASN A 116 -10.00 9.83 -5.91
CA ASN A 116 -9.00 9.75 -6.99
C ASN A 116 -8.31 8.39 -7.10
N ALA A 117 -8.14 7.64 -6.00
CA ALA A 117 -7.31 6.43 -5.97
C ALA A 117 -7.75 5.39 -7.00
N MET A 118 -9.07 5.24 -7.20
CA MET A 118 -9.63 4.22 -8.08
C MET A 118 -9.23 4.41 -9.54
N ALA A 119 -8.98 5.66 -9.97
CA ALA A 119 -8.49 5.94 -11.33
C ALA A 119 -7.09 5.35 -11.58
N PHE A 120 -6.37 4.98 -10.52
CA PHE A 120 -5.06 4.35 -10.55
C PHE A 120 -5.12 2.88 -10.09
N GLY A 121 -6.31 2.29 -9.94
CA GLY A 121 -6.49 0.90 -9.51
C GLY A 121 -6.35 0.66 -8.01
N TRP A 122 -6.18 1.72 -7.21
CA TRP A 122 -6.13 1.65 -5.75
C TRP A 122 -7.51 1.98 -5.15
N PHE A 123 -7.92 1.28 -4.11
CA PHE A 123 -9.22 1.50 -3.50
C PHE A 123 -9.17 1.34 -1.98
N HIS A 124 -10.14 1.93 -1.31
CA HIS A 124 -10.39 1.74 0.12
C HIS A 124 -11.40 0.61 0.31
N PRO A 125 -11.02 -0.57 0.82
CA PRO A 125 -11.93 -1.69 0.93
C PRO A 125 -13.16 -1.36 1.77
N SER A 126 -14.33 -1.90 1.41
CA SER A 126 -15.58 -1.62 2.12
C SER A 126 -15.54 -1.99 3.60
N TRP A 127 -14.82 -3.05 3.96
CA TRP A 127 -14.61 -3.46 5.35
C TRP A 127 -13.77 -2.44 6.14
N ALA A 128 -12.90 -1.68 5.47
CA ALA A 128 -11.97 -0.70 6.04
C ALA A 128 -12.57 0.71 6.16
N GLN A 129 -13.73 0.97 5.55
CA GLN A 129 -14.40 2.26 5.64
C GLN A 129 -14.84 2.59 7.08
N ALA A 130 -15.17 3.87 7.34
CA ALA A 130 -15.55 4.34 8.68
C ALA A 130 -16.72 3.57 9.31
N GLY A 131 -17.66 3.08 8.50
CA GLY A 131 -18.78 2.23 8.92
C GLY A 131 -18.59 0.74 8.64
N GLY A 132 -17.39 0.33 8.23
CA GLY A 132 -17.07 -1.06 7.89
C GLY A 132 -16.87 -1.95 9.12
N SER A 133 -16.69 -3.25 8.89
CA SER A 133 -16.51 -4.24 9.95
C SER A 133 -15.20 -4.08 10.73
N LYS A 134 -14.21 -3.41 10.14
CA LYS A 134 -12.92 -3.12 10.76
C LYS A 134 -12.36 -1.82 10.18
N PRO A 135 -12.78 -0.66 10.70
CA PRO A 135 -12.39 0.64 10.15
C PRO A 135 -10.88 0.87 10.19
N GLU A 136 -10.28 1.06 9.02
CA GLU A 136 -8.84 1.28 8.81
C GLU A 136 -8.65 2.33 7.71
N ALA A 137 -8.73 3.61 8.08
CA ALA A 137 -8.59 4.74 7.14
C ALA A 137 -7.26 4.73 6.37
N TRP A 138 -6.22 4.18 7.00
CA TRP A 138 -4.89 4.08 6.43
C TRP A 138 -4.75 2.97 5.39
N HIS A 139 -5.65 1.98 5.34
CA HIS A 139 -5.45 0.76 4.57
C HIS A 139 -6.04 0.86 3.16
N TRP A 140 -5.19 0.70 2.15
CA TRP A 140 -5.56 0.78 0.74
C TRP A 140 -5.07 -0.46 0.01
N GLU A 141 -5.88 -0.97 -0.90
CA GLU A 141 -5.60 -2.18 -1.68
C GLU A 141 -5.57 -1.87 -3.17
N PHE A 142 -4.79 -2.64 -3.91
CA PHE A 142 -4.70 -2.56 -5.36
C PHE A 142 -5.51 -3.68 -6.01
N ALA A 143 -6.35 -3.33 -7.00
CA ALA A 143 -7.23 -4.26 -7.73
C ALA A 143 -6.86 -4.43 -9.21
N GLY A 144 -5.74 -3.84 -9.67
CA GLY A 144 -5.25 -3.93 -11.05
C GLY A 144 -4.35 -5.12 -11.30
#